data_AF-A0A5M6IMV0-F1
#
_entry.id   AF-A0A5M6IMV0-F1
#
_cell.length_a   1.000
_cell.length_b   1.000
_cell.length_c   1.000
_cell.angle_alpha   90.00
_cell.angle_beta   90.00
_cell.angle_gamma   90.00
#
_symmetry.space_group_name_H-M   'P 1'
#
loop_
_entity.id
_entity.type
_entity.pdbx_description
1 polymer ?
#
loop_
_entity_poly.entity_id
_entity_poly.type
_entity_poly.pdbx_seq_one_letter_code
_entity_poly.pdbx_strand_id
1 'polypeptide(L)'
;MPAASSDPHAGREDALYLGATRPAMWFGLPIMAAVVLVATAYMIQVTITGWRGIVWAICLVGPAWIGARHAVARSPYGLNVVALWIRTSALCGDCDTWGGSSRSPSPNRPPVRPRGMRYVV
;
A
#
# COMPACT_ATOMS: atom_id res chain seq x y z
N MET A 1 -27.42 22.50 24.28
CA MET A 1 -26.32 23.34 23.75
C MET A 1 -25.02 22.55 23.97
N PRO A 2 -24.49 21.82 22.96
CA PRO A 2 -23.30 21.00 23.14
C PRO A 2 -22.03 21.87 23.14
N ALA A 3 -21.14 21.63 24.09
CA ALA A 3 -19.86 22.33 24.25
C ALA A 3 -18.92 21.97 23.09
N ALA A 4 -18.40 23.00 22.41
CA ALA A 4 -17.35 22.88 21.42
C ALA A 4 -16.03 22.53 22.12
N SER A 5 -15.44 21.37 21.80
CA SER A 5 -14.07 21.04 22.18
C SER A 5 -13.11 21.97 21.44
N SER A 6 -12.54 22.93 22.17
CA SER A 6 -11.56 23.89 21.64
C SER A 6 -10.18 23.25 21.55
N ASP A 7 -9.95 22.45 20.51
CA ASP A 7 -8.61 21.91 20.24
C ASP A 7 -7.79 22.97 19.46
N PRO A 8 -6.73 23.57 20.04
CA PRO A 8 -5.94 24.64 19.43
C PRO A 8 -5.06 24.15 18.26
N HIS A 9 -5.19 22.89 17.85
CA HIS A 9 -4.42 22.27 16.77
C HIS A 9 -5.25 22.00 15.51
N ALA A 10 -6.57 22.23 15.54
CA ALA A 10 -7.45 21.99 14.41
C ALA A 10 -7.17 22.89 13.19
N GLY A 11 -6.50 24.04 13.39
CA GLY A 11 -6.14 24.98 12.31
C GLY A 11 -4.72 24.84 11.76
N ARG A 12 -3.96 23.81 12.19
CA ARG A 12 -2.56 23.57 11.79
C ARG A 12 -2.43 22.26 11.02
N GLU A 13 -3.37 22.02 10.13
CA GLU A 13 -3.12 21.18 8.97
C GLU A 13 -2.23 21.98 8.02
N ASP A 14 -0.94 22.04 8.36
CA ASP A 14 0.08 22.61 7.49
C ASP A 14 -0.10 21.96 6.12
N ALA A 15 -0.49 22.76 5.14
CA ALA A 15 -0.53 22.36 3.74
C ALA A 15 0.92 22.04 3.33
N LEU A 16 1.36 20.83 3.64
CA LEU A 16 2.71 20.38 3.39
C LEU A 16 2.85 20.36 1.87
N TYR A 17 3.63 21.31 1.33
CA TYR A 17 3.96 21.41 -0.08
C TYR A 17 4.87 20.24 -0.50
N LEU A 18 4.34 19.02 -0.41
CA LEU A 18 4.98 17.77 -0.81
C LEU A 18 5.19 17.69 -2.33
N GLY A 19 4.69 18.67 -3.09
CA GLY A 19 4.79 18.70 -4.56
C GLY A 19 6.21 18.47 -5.08
N ALA A 20 7.23 18.96 -4.37
CA ALA A 20 8.63 18.78 -4.75
C ALA A 20 9.20 17.36 -4.50
N THR A 21 8.56 16.56 -3.64
CA THR A 21 9.01 15.20 -3.32
C THR A 21 8.10 14.11 -3.86
N ARG A 22 6.97 14.44 -4.50
CA ARG A 22 6.09 13.40 -5.07
C ARG A 22 6.77 12.80 -6.31
N PRO A 23 6.86 11.47 -6.43
CA PRO A 23 7.34 10.86 -7.66
C PRO A 23 6.43 11.26 -8.81
N ALA A 24 7.01 11.54 -9.97
CA ALA A 24 6.24 11.87 -11.17
C ALA A 24 5.20 10.78 -11.46
N MET A 25 3.96 11.17 -11.71
CA MET A 25 2.82 10.27 -11.88
C MET A 25 2.35 10.23 -13.34
N TRP A 26 1.96 9.05 -13.81
CA TRP A 26 1.33 8.82 -15.10
C TRP A 26 0.12 7.92 -14.91
N PHE A 27 -1.06 8.40 -15.33
CA PHE A 27 -2.36 7.72 -15.17
C PHE A 27 -2.64 7.18 -13.75
N GLY A 28 -2.18 7.91 -12.72
CA GLY A 28 -2.41 7.59 -11.31
C GLY A 28 -1.41 6.62 -10.69
N LEU A 29 -0.34 6.25 -11.39
CA LEU A 29 0.81 5.52 -10.84
C LEU A 29 2.10 6.34 -10.95
N PRO A 30 3.10 6.10 -10.08
CA PRO A 30 4.46 6.58 -10.31
C PRO A 30 4.99 6.09 -11.67
N ILE A 31 5.70 6.95 -12.41
CA ILE A 31 6.21 6.66 -13.76
C ILE A 31 6.97 5.33 -13.80
N MET A 32 7.85 5.07 -12.82
CA MET A 32 8.61 3.81 -12.79
C MET A 32 7.72 2.57 -12.74
N ALA A 33 6.66 2.60 -11.94
CA ALA A 33 5.71 1.49 -11.84
C ALA A 33 4.90 1.34 -13.14
N ALA A 34 4.46 2.46 -13.71
CA ALA A 34 3.68 2.44 -14.94
C ALA A 34 4.50 1.94 -16.14
N VAL A 35 5.77 2.33 -16.25
CA VAL A 35 6.71 1.85 -17.27
C VAL A 35 6.89 0.33 -17.18
N VAL A 36 7.07 -0.21 -15.97
CA VAL A 36 7.19 -1.66 -15.78
C VAL A 36 5.92 -2.38 -16.23
N LEU A 37 4.74 -1.91 -15.83
CA LEU A 37 3.47 -2.53 -16.23
C LEU A 37 3.23 -2.47 -17.74
N VAL A 38 3.51 -1.33 -18.38
CA VAL A 38 3.39 -1.20 -19.85
C VAL A 38 4.43 -2.05 -20.57
N ALA A 39 5.66 -2.12 -20.08
CA ALA A 39 6.68 -3.01 -20.65
C ALA A 39 6.24 -4.48 -20.55
N THR A 40 5.66 -4.90 -19.42
CA THR A 40 5.08 -6.26 -19.28
C THR A 40 3.92 -6.48 -20.25
N ALA A 41 3.00 -5.51 -20.39
CA ALA A 41 1.90 -5.59 -21.36
C ALA A 41 2.42 -5.74 -22.80
N TYR A 42 3.45 -4.97 -23.15
CA TYR A 42 4.11 -5.04 -24.44
C TYR A 42 4.79 -6.39 -24.69
N MET A 43 5.48 -6.95 -23.69
CA MET A 43 6.09 -8.29 -23.81
C MET A 43 5.02 -9.37 -24.05
N ILE A 44 3.91 -9.34 -23.32
CA ILE A 44 2.78 -10.27 -23.55
C ILE A 44 2.25 -10.12 -24.98
N GLN A 45 2.09 -8.87 -25.45
CA GLN A 45 1.62 -8.57 -26.80
C GLN A 45 2.53 -9.16 -27.88
N VAL A 46 3.85 -9.02 -27.73
CA VAL A 46 4.85 -9.54 -28.67
C VAL A 46 4.89 -11.07 -28.66
N THR A 47 4.68 -11.72 -27.51
CA THR A 47 4.71 -13.19 -27.42
C THR A 47 3.48 -13.86 -28.02
N ILE A 48 2.27 -13.38 -27.71
CA ILE A 48 1.02 -14.06 -28.11
C ILE A 48 0.51 -13.55 -29.47
N THR A 49 0.91 -12.34 -29.88
CA THR A 49 0.57 -11.64 -31.14
C THR A 49 -0.93 -11.50 -31.44
N GLY A 50 -1.26 -10.56 -32.34
CA GLY A 50 -2.64 -10.30 -32.78
C GLY A 50 -3.58 -9.82 -31.68
N TRP A 51 -4.89 -10.04 -31.87
CA TRP A 51 -5.95 -9.64 -30.93
C TRP A 51 -5.88 -10.37 -29.59
N ARG A 52 -5.46 -11.64 -29.62
CA ARG A 52 -5.33 -12.47 -28.42
C ARG A 52 -4.28 -11.90 -27.47
N GLY A 53 -3.14 -11.43 -27.99
CA GLY A 53 -2.13 -10.76 -27.18
C GLY A 53 -2.69 -9.57 -26.39
N ILE A 54 -3.56 -8.77 -27.02
CA ILE A 54 -4.10 -7.56 -26.40
C ILE A 54 -5.03 -7.95 -25.26
N VAL A 55 -5.90 -8.93 -25.50
CA VAL A 55 -6.80 -9.47 -24.47
C VAL A 55 -6.00 -10.03 -23.30
N TRP A 56 -4.95 -10.82 -23.56
CA TRP A 56 -4.08 -11.36 -22.52
C TRP A 56 -3.35 -10.27 -21.73
N ALA A 57 -2.83 -9.26 -22.41
CA ALA A 57 -2.16 -8.13 -21.77
C ALA A 57 -3.13 -7.39 -20.84
N ILE A 58 -4.36 -7.12 -21.28
CA ILE A 58 -5.38 -6.46 -20.45
C ILE A 58 -5.79 -7.34 -19.26
N CYS A 59 -6.01 -8.64 -19.49
CA CYS A 59 -6.42 -9.56 -18.42
C CYS A 59 -5.37 -9.71 -17.32
N LEU A 60 -4.08 -9.71 -17.67
CA LEU A 60 -2.99 -9.85 -16.69
C LEU A 60 -2.58 -8.51 -16.07
N VAL A 61 -2.40 -7.47 -16.89
CA VAL A 61 -1.87 -6.17 -16.44
C VAL A 61 -2.96 -5.28 -15.88
N GLY A 62 -4.20 -5.38 -16.38
CA GLY A 62 -5.33 -4.56 -15.92
C GLY A 62 -5.60 -4.68 -14.41
N PRO A 63 -5.74 -5.90 -13.85
CA PRO A 63 -5.91 -6.08 -12.41
C PRO A 63 -4.72 -5.55 -11.59
N ALA A 64 -3.49 -5.78 -12.07
CA ALA A 64 -2.29 -5.27 -11.42
C ALA A 64 -2.26 -3.74 -11.41
N TRP A 65 -2.67 -3.10 -12.51
CA TRP A 65 -2.80 -1.65 -12.62
C TRP A 65 -3.81 -1.08 -11.63
N ILE A 66 -4.99 -1.70 -11.54
CA ILE A 66 -6.05 -1.30 -10.61
C ILE A 66 -5.57 -1.45 -9.15
N GLY A 67 -4.97 -2.58 -8.80
CA GLY A 67 -4.42 -2.82 -7.46
C GLY A 67 -3.34 -1.79 -7.08
N ALA A 68 -2.43 -1.51 -8.00
CA ALA A 68 -1.39 -0.51 -7.80
C ALA A 68 -1.97 0.92 -7.67
N ARG A 69 -2.98 1.28 -8.48
CA ARG A 69 -3.69 2.56 -8.36
C ARG A 69 -4.38 2.71 -7.00
N HIS A 70 -5.01 1.65 -6.49
CA HIS A 70 -5.61 1.66 -5.16
C HIS A 70 -4.59 1.85 -4.04
N ALA A 71 -3.39 1.28 -4.17
CA ALA A 71 -2.31 1.49 -3.22
C ALA A 71 -1.83 2.96 -3.23
N VAL A 72 -1.65 3.55 -4.42
CA VAL A 72 -1.16 4.92 -4.60
C VAL A 72 -2.21 5.97 -4.21
N ALA A 73 -3.50 5.67 -4.36
CA ALA A 73 -4.59 6.59 -4.02
C ALA A 73 -4.58 7.05 -2.55
N ARG A 74 -4.09 6.21 -1.63
CA ARG A 74 -3.99 6.55 -0.20
C ARG A 74 -2.68 7.26 0.16
N SER A 75 -1.60 7.00 -0.57
CA SER A 75 -0.29 7.61 -0.35
C SER A 75 0.55 7.53 -1.62
N PRO A 76 1.25 8.61 -2.02
CA PRO A 76 2.18 8.59 -3.17
C PRO A 76 3.24 7.49 -3.10
N TYR A 77 3.59 7.03 -1.89
CA TYR A 77 4.56 5.96 -1.65
C TYR A 77 3.91 4.62 -1.32
N GLY A 78 2.60 4.46 -1.56
CA GLY A 78 1.84 3.27 -1.21
C GLY A 78 2.42 1.96 -1.74
N LEU A 79 3.03 1.98 -2.94
CA LEU A 79 3.69 0.80 -3.51
C LEU A 79 4.90 0.33 -2.69
N ASN A 80 5.69 1.26 -2.12
CA ASN A 80 6.81 0.91 -1.24
C ASN A 80 6.32 0.29 0.07
N VAL A 81 5.22 0.82 0.61
CA VAL A 81 4.59 0.26 1.82
C VAL A 81 4.06 -1.14 1.56
N VAL A 82 3.41 -1.37 0.41
CA VAL A 82 2.96 -2.70 0.00
C VAL A 82 4.14 -3.65 -0.16
N ALA A 83 5.21 -3.22 -0.83
CA ALA A 83 6.42 -4.04 -1.01
C ALA A 83 7.10 -4.38 0.32
N LEU A 84 7.17 -3.41 1.24
CA LEU A 84 7.70 -3.62 2.58
C LEU A 84 6.83 -4.61 3.34
N TRP A 85 5.51 -4.41 3.34
CA TRP A 85 4.55 -5.30 3.99
C TRP A 85 4.65 -6.73 3.45
N ILE A 86 4.82 -6.91 2.13
CA ILE A 86 5.05 -8.23 1.55
C ILE A 86 6.29 -8.87 2.17
N ARG A 87 7.41 -8.15 2.17
CA ARG A 87 8.70 -8.66 2.68
C ARG A 87 8.68 -8.97 4.17
N THR A 88 8.00 -8.16 4.98
CA THR A 88 8.08 -8.25 6.45
C THR A 88 6.90 -8.96 7.09
N SER A 89 5.77 -9.12 6.40
CA SER A 89 4.52 -9.52 7.04
C SER A 89 3.66 -10.46 6.20
N ALA A 90 3.53 -10.26 4.89
CA ALA A 90 2.75 -11.19 4.07
C ALA A 90 3.41 -12.56 3.95
N LEU A 91 4.75 -12.60 3.97
CA LEU A 91 5.53 -13.85 3.91
C LEU A 91 5.70 -14.55 5.27
N CYS A 92 5.19 -13.96 6.35
CA CYS A 92 5.25 -14.53 7.69
C CYS A 92 4.21 -15.65 7.83
N GLY A 93 4.64 -16.91 7.70
CA GLY A 93 3.77 -18.08 7.81
C GLY A 93 3.45 -18.50 9.25
N ASP A 94 4.24 -18.05 10.22
CA ASP A 94 4.11 -18.34 11.64
C ASP A 94 3.40 -17.22 12.42
N CYS A 95 2.85 -16.25 11.68
CA CYS A 95 2.15 -15.10 12.24
C CYS A 95 0.96 -15.49 13.14
N ASP A 96 0.32 -16.64 12.90
CA ASP A 96 -0.76 -17.17 13.74
C ASP A 96 -0.24 -17.75 15.07
N THR A 97 0.98 -18.30 15.06
CA THR A 97 1.64 -18.82 16.27
C THR A 97 2.18 -17.70 17.14
N TRP A 98 2.68 -16.63 16.52
CA TRP A 98 3.38 -15.56 17.24
C TRP A 98 2.61 -14.24 17.33
N GLY A 99 1.47 -14.09 16.64
CA GLY A 99 0.62 -12.89 16.75
C GLY A 99 1.03 -11.70 15.84
N GLY A 100 1.66 -11.97 14.69
CA GLY A 100 1.93 -10.95 13.67
C GLY A 100 3.09 -9.99 13.96
N SER A 101 3.30 -9.00 13.09
CA SER A 101 4.35 -7.96 13.19
C SER A 101 3.88 -6.64 13.82
N SER A 102 2.57 -6.40 13.86
CA SER A 102 2.00 -5.15 14.38
C SER A 102 1.72 -5.22 15.87
N ARG A 103 2.30 -4.30 16.65
CA ARG A 103 1.88 -4.02 18.02
C ARG A 103 1.17 -2.67 18.02
N SER A 104 -0.13 -2.65 18.29
CA SER A 104 -0.78 -1.38 18.62
C SER A 104 -0.31 -0.96 20.02
N PRO A 105 0.07 0.31 20.24
CA PRO A 105 0.43 0.82 21.56
C PRO A 105 -0.73 0.73 22.57
N SER A 106 -1.97 0.66 22.07
CA SER A 106 -3.17 0.30 22.82
C SER A 106 -3.70 -1.05 22.33
N PRO A 107 -3.51 -2.15 23.07
CA PRO A 107 -4.17 -3.42 22.75
C PRO A 107 -5.68 -3.21 22.89
N ASN A 108 -6.41 -3.18 21.78
CA ASN A 108 -7.88 -3.16 21.81
C ASN A 108 -8.46 -4.52 22.22
N ARG A 109 -7.65 -5.59 22.17
CA ARG A 109 -7.91 -6.89 22.76
C ARG A 109 -6.61 -7.45 23.38
N PRO A 110 -6.68 -8.10 24.55
CA PRO A 110 -5.54 -8.83 25.07
C PRO A 110 -5.17 -9.94 24.07
N PRO A 111 -3.89 -10.10 23.70
CA PRO A 111 -3.48 -11.17 22.80
C PRO A 111 -3.72 -12.52 23.47
N VAL A 112 -4.28 -13.49 22.72
CA VAL A 112 -4.53 -14.87 23.19
C VAL A 112 -3.26 -15.56 23.67
N ARG A 113 -2.10 -15.16 23.11
CA ARG A 113 -0.77 -15.58 23.58
C ARG A 113 0.13 -14.35 23.77
N PRO A 114 0.42 -13.94 25.02
CA PRO A 114 1.34 -12.85 25.27
C PRO A 114 2.76 -13.26 24.84
N ARG A 115 3.34 -12.56 23.87
CA ARG A 115 4.76 -12.71 23.51
C ARG A 115 5.63 -12.12 24.61
N GLY A 116 6.09 -12.93 25.56
CA GLY A 116 7.29 -12.72 26.40
C GLY A 116 7.47 -11.37 27.14
N MET A 117 6.57 -10.41 26.99
CA MET A 117 6.58 -9.13 27.64
C MET A 117 5.73 -9.25 28.89
N ARG A 118 6.44 -9.27 30.01
CA ARG A 118 5.87 -9.02 31.33
C ARG A 118 5.22 -7.64 31.26
N TYR A 119 3.90 -7.56 31.32
CA TYR A 119 3.22 -6.30 31.57
C TYR A 119 3.69 -5.82 32.94
N VAL A 120 4.57 -4.83 32.95
CA VAL A 120 4.87 -4.08 34.18
C VAL A 120 3.72 -3.10 34.30
N VAL A 121 2.79 -3.46 35.18
CA VAL A 121 1.66 -2.63 35.62
C VAL A 121 2.19 -1.54 36.55
#